data_AF-A0A1J4Z5F5-F1
#
_entry.id   AF-A0A1J4Z5F5-F1
#
_cell.length_a   1.000
_cell.length_b   1.000
_cell.length_c   1.000
_cell.angle_alpha   90.00
_cell.angle_beta   90.00
_cell.angle_gamma   90.00
#
_symmetry.space_group_name_H-M   'P 1'
#
loop_
_entity.id
_entity.type
_entity.pdbx_description
1 polymer ?
#
loop_
_entity_poly.entity_id
_entity_poly.type
_entity_poly.pdbx_seq_one_letter_code
_entity_poly.pdbx_strand_id
1 'polypeptide(L)'
;MNKRGLSPVVATVLIIMITVVAATMIAVFLIPFINDRLGEGKGCFEVLGDISFHGTEYGCYSGTQGEVTGFSVSVNSDKVQGFTLLAVKGGASDRYKIVDGVSSPDLKMLGDGLFGGEEIYPLEFPGEGGIRTYVYNGAVDSFEIYPILKDGEQCEQSGQFEPNLCPRNDIVDCLVNGVC
;
A
#
# COMPACT_ATOMS: atom_id res chain seq x y z
N MET A 1 47.97 24.50 53.47
CA MET A 1 47.15 23.92 52.39
C MET A 1 46.37 25.03 51.71
N ASN A 2 46.91 25.63 50.64
CA ASN A 2 46.22 26.66 49.86
C ASN A 2 45.64 26.02 48.60
N LYS A 3 44.37 25.57 48.66
CA LYS A 3 43.61 25.24 47.46
C LYS A 3 43.06 26.55 46.90
N ARG A 4 43.65 27.05 45.81
CA ARG A 4 43.05 28.12 44.99
C ARG A 4 41.78 27.53 44.36
N GLY A 5 40.62 27.87 44.92
CA GLY A 5 39.33 27.50 44.35
C GLY A 5 39.21 28.12 42.96
N LEU A 6 38.99 27.29 41.94
CA LEU A 6 38.58 27.75 40.61
C LEU A 6 37.32 28.61 40.79
N SER A 7 37.32 29.80 40.17
CA SER A 7 36.16 30.70 40.22
C SER A 7 34.94 29.95 39.68
N PRO A 8 33.81 29.91 40.42
CA PRO A 8 32.58 29.23 39.99
C PRO A 8 32.12 29.62 38.58
N VAL A 9 32.42 30.86 38.17
CA VAL A 9 32.12 31.41 36.85
C VAL A 9 32.86 30.65 35.73
N VAL A 10 34.11 30.25 35.96
CA VAL A 10 34.89 29.52 34.94
C VAL A 10 34.33 28.11 34.76
N ALA A 11 33.90 27.47 35.85
CA ALA A 11 33.30 26.15 35.80
C ALA A 11 31.98 26.15 35.01
N THR A 12 31.12 27.16 35.23
CA THR A 12 29.84 27.23 34.50
C THR A 12 30.03 27.46 33.01
N VAL A 13 30.97 28.33 32.62
CA VAL A 13 31.28 28.59 31.20
C VAL A 13 31.81 27.33 30.51
N LEU A 14 32.70 26.59 31.17
CA LEU A 14 33.23 25.33 30.63
C LEU A 14 32.13 24.28 30.44
N ILE A 15 31.20 24.18 31.39
CA ILE A 15 30.07 23.26 31.27
C ILE A 15 29.18 23.63 30.08
N ILE A 16 28.87 24.92 29.89
CA ILE A 16 28.06 25.39 28.76
C ILE A 16 28.75 25.11 27.42
N MET A 17 30.07 25.30 27.33
CA MET A 17 30.80 24.96 26.11
C MET A 17 30.72 23.46 25.79
N ILE A 18 30.88 22.61 26.80
CA ILE A 18 30.82 21.16 26.61
C ILE A 18 29.42 20.73 26.15
N THR A 19 28.35 21.30 26.70
CA THR A 19 26.98 20.95 26.27
C THR A 19 26.68 21.37 24.84
N VAL A 20 27.15 22.54 24.40
CA VAL A 20 27.02 22.98 23.01
C VAL A 20 27.80 22.08 22.05
N VAL A 21 29.03 21.68 22.42
CA VAL A 21 29.83 20.74 21.62
C VAL A 21 29.16 19.37 21.54
N ALA A 22 28.61 18.87 22.65
CA ALA A 22 27.87 17.61 22.64
C ALA A 22 26.61 17.70 21.75
N ALA A 23 25.83 18.78 21.85
CA ALA A 23 24.64 18.98 21.03
C ALA A 23 24.96 19.07 19.54
N THR A 24 26.04 19.77 19.17
CA THR A 24 26.47 19.89 17.77
C THR A 24 26.96 18.55 17.21
N MET A 25 27.70 17.75 18.00
CA MET A 25 28.07 16.39 17.58
C MET A 25 26.85 15.52 17.31
N ILE A 26 25.85 15.55 18.18
CA ILE A 26 24.61 14.79 17.99
C ILE A 26 23.88 15.27 16.72
N ALA A 27 23.79 16.58 16.51
CA ALA A 27 23.11 17.16 15.36
C ALA A 27 23.74 16.76 14.02
N VAL A 28 25.08 16.66 13.94
CA VAL A 28 25.79 16.25 12.72
C VAL A 28 25.40 14.84 12.27
N PHE A 29 25.08 13.93 13.20
CA PHE A 29 24.63 12.58 12.86
C PHE A 29 23.12 12.50 12.64
N LEU A 30 22.31 13.20 13.45
CA LEU A 30 20.86 13.10 13.36
C LEU A 30 20.26 13.81 12.14
N ILE A 31 20.79 14.97 11.76
CA ILE A 31 20.25 15.74 10.62
C ILE A 31 20.29 14.94 9.31
N PRO A 32 21.44 14.37 8.86
CA PRO A 32 21.46 13.59 7.63
C PRO A 32 20.61 12.32 7.76
N PHE A 33 20.63 11.64 8.91
CA PHE A 33 19.81 10.44 9.12
C PHE A 33 18.30 10.73 8.97
N ILE A 34 17.82 11.85 9.51
CA ILE A 34 16.42 12.26 9.37
C ILE A 34 16.13 12.63 7.91
N ASN A 35 17.02 13.36 7.24
CA ASN A 35 16.83 13.78 5.85
C ASN A 35 16.82 12.58 4.87
N ASP A 36 17.66 11.57 5.08
CA ASP A 36 17.70 10.38 4.24
C ASP A 36 16.40 9.56 4.40
N ARG A 37 15.92 9.40 5.64
CA ARG A 37 14.64 8.72 5.93
C ARG A 37 13.43 9.47 5.42
N LEU A 38 13.45 10.81 5.50
CA LEU A 38 12.41 11.65 4.92
C LEU A 38 12.48 11.63 3.40
N GLY A 39 13.66 11.53 2.80
CA GLY A 39 13.83 11.47 1.34
C GLY A 39 13.15 10.25 0.73
N GLU A 40 13.43 9.06 1.29
CA GLU A 40 12.80 7.80 0.89
C GLU A 40 11.29 7.80 1.23
N GLY A 41 10.90 8.26 2.43
CA GLY A 41 9.50 8.25 2.84
C GLY A 41 8.61 9.33 2.22
N LYS A 42 9.17 10.38 1.60
CA LYS A 42 8.39 11.55 1.15
C LYS A 42 7.42 11.20 0.02
N GLY A 43 7.85 10.36 -0.93
CA GLY A 43 6.99 9.92 -2.03
C GLY A 43 5.77 9.15 -1.50
N CYS A 44 6.02 8.21 -0.59
CA CYS A 44 4.97 7.41 0.03
C CYS A 44 4.06 8.22 0.95
N PHE A 45 4.60 9.20 1.68
CA PHE A 45 3.81 10.11 2.50
C PHE A 45 2.89 11.00 1.66
N GLU A 46 3.36 11.45 0.49
CA GLU A 46 2.56 12.28 -0.41
C GLU A 46 1.40 11.54 -1.08
N VAL A 47 1.45 10.20 -1.17
CA VAL A 47 0.38 9.37 -1.76
C VAL A 47 -0.44 8.60 -0.71
N LEU A 48 -0.18 8.85 0.58
CA LEU A 48 -0.84 8.14 1.65
C LEU A 48 -2.35 8.42 1.64
N GLY A 49 -3.16 7.38 1.46
CA GLY A 49 -4.61 7.50 1.35
C GLY A 49 -5.13 7.85 -0.05
N ASP A 50 -4.25 8.13 -1.02
CA ASP A 50 -4.66 8.39 -2.40
C ASP A 50 -5.04 7.12 -3.14
N ILE A 51 -4.62 5.95 -2.66
CA ILE A 51 -5.11 4.65 -3.11
C ILE A 51 -5.85 3.96 -1.97
N SER A 52 -7.07 3.53 -2.26
CA SER A 52 -7.94 2.88 -1.28
C SER A 52 -8.91 1.92 -1.95
N PHE A 53 -9.44 0.99 -1.17
CA PHE A 53 -10.57 0.19 -1.61
C PHE A 53 -11.82 1.07 -1.72
N HIS A 54 -12.51 0.99 -2.85
CA HIS A 54 -13.76 1.68 -3.08
C HIS A 54 -14.93 0.72 -2.81
N GLY A 55 -15.87 1.14 -1.97
CA GLY A 55 -17.06 0.35 -1.67
C GLY A 55 -17.96 0.25 -2.89
N THR A 56 -18.03 -0.92 -3.51
CA THR A 56 -19.00 -1.25 -4.58
C THR A 56 -19.81 -2.48 -4.18
N GLU A 57 -20.91 -2.73 -4.89
CA GLU A 57 -21.68 -3.95 -4.70
C GLU A 57 -20.91 -5.22 -5.06
N TYR A 58 -19.81 -5.10 -5.81
CA TYR A 58 -18.93 -6.19 -6.21
C TYR A 58 -17.85 -6.50 -5.16
N GLY A 59 -17.76 -5.73 -4.07
CA GLY A 59 -16.87 -5.99 -2.94
C GLY A 59 -17.36 -7.17 -2.08
N CYS A 60 -17.41 -8.38 -2.66
CA CYS A 60 -17.95 -9.56 -2.00
C CYS A 60 -17.42 -10.85 -2.63
N TYR A 61 -17.63 -11.99 -1.95
CA TYR A 61 -17.28 -13.32 -2.46
C TYR A 61 -18.51 -14.20 -2.74
N SER A 62 -18.40 -15.11 -3.73
CA SER A 62 -19.54 -15.88 -4.27
C SER A 62 -20.04 -17.04 -3.41
N GLY A 63 -19.25 -17.55 -2.46
CA GLY A 63 -19.64 -18.61 -1.50
C GLY A 63 -20.09 -19.95 -2.11
N THR A 64 -19.88 -20.17 -3.42
CA THR A 64 -20.33 -21.35 -4.18
C THR A 64 -19.13 -22.04 -4.86
N GLN A 65 -19.36 -23.14 -5.60
CA GLN A 65 -18.28 -23.81 -6.36
C GLN A 65 -17.68 -22.84 -7.38
N GLY A 66 -16.37 -22.60 -7.30
CA GLY A 66 -15.71 -21.51 -8.04
C GLY A 66 -15.76 -20.20 -7.26
N GLU A 67 -15.28 -20.23 -6.00
CA GLU A 67 -15.23 -19.05 -5.13
C GLU A 67 -14.45 -17.94 -5.83
N VAL A 68 -15.12 -16.84 -6.13
CA VAL A 68 -14.50 -15.63 -6.65
C VAL A 68 -14.75 -14.50 -5.68
N THR A 69 -13.79 -13.60 -5.54
CA THR A 69 -13.91 -12.41 -4.70
C THR A 69 -13.70 -11.17 -5.54
N GLY A 70 -14.68 -10.28 -5.59
CA GLY A 70 -14.54 -8.98 -6.21
C GLY A 70 -14.04 -7.94 -5.23
N PHE A 71 -13.29 -6.97 -5.75
CA PHE A 71 -12.88 -5.77 -5.02
C PHE A 71 -12.68 -4.61 -5.99
N SER A 72 -12.94 -3.39 -5.53
CA SER A 72 -12.72 -2.18 -6.33
C SER A 72 -11.65 -1.31 -5.69
N VAL A 73 -10.79 -0.73 -6.52
CA VAL A 73 -9.71 0.16 -6.08
C VAL A 73 -9.92 1.52 -6.73
N SER A 74 -9.88 2.58 -5.92
CA SER A 74 -9.86 3.97 -6.37
C SER A 74 -8.48 4.56 -6.19
N VAL A 75 -8.05 5.37 -7.16
CA VAL A 75 -6.76 6.07 -7.17
C VAL A 75 -7.01 7.56 -7.39
N ASN A 76 -6.45 8.41 -6.52
CA ASN A 76 -6.61 9.87 -6.54
C ASN A 76 -5.27 10.61 -6.72
N SER A 77 -4.21 9.92 -7.16
CA SER A 77 -2.88 10.50 -7.33
C SER A 77 -2.28 10.06 -8.65
N ASP A 78 -1.70 11.02 -9.37
CA ASP A 78 -0.93 10.78 -10.58
C ASP A 78 0.46 10.21 -10.28
N LYS A 79 0.92 10.22 -9.02
CA LYS A 79 2.25 9.72 -8.64
C LYS A 79 2.33 8.20 -8.51
N VAL A 80 1.18 7.54 -8.44
CA VAL A 80 1.04 6.09 -8.36
C VAL A 80 0.93 5.51 -9.76
N GLN A 81 1.75 4.51 -10.09
CA GLN A 81 1.72 3.81 -11.38
C GLN A 81 1.11 2.40 -11.29
N GLY A 82 0.79 1.95 -10.08
CA GLY A 82 0.24 0.64 -9.81
C GLY A 82 0.18 0.35 -8.32
N PHE A 83 -0.14 -0.89 -7.99
CA PHE A 83 -0.14 -1.35 -6.62
C PHE A 83 0.17 -2.85 -6.53
N THR A 84 0.72 -3.26 -5.41
CA THR A 84 0.81 -4.66 -5.03
C THR A 84 -0.42 -5.01 -4.20
N LEU A 85 -1.17 -6.02 -4.64
CA LEU A 85 -2.25 -6.63 -3.90
C LEU A 85 -1.72 -7.84 -3.13
N LEU A 86 -2.01 -7.92 -1.84
CA LEU A 86 -1.87 -9.15 -1.06
C LEU A 86 -3.26 -9.74 -0.81
N ALA A 87 -3.45 -10.99 -1.23
CA ALA A 87 -4.65 -11.78 -0.97
C ALA A 87 -4.35 -12.72 0.21
N VAL A 88 -4.92 -12.45 1.39
CA VAL A 88 -4.64 -13.21 2.62
C VAL A 88 -5.69 -14.30 2.78
N LYS A 89 -5.26 -15.55 2.99
CA LYS A 89 -6.13 -16.71 3.17
C LYS A 89 -5.52 -17.71 4.14
N GLY A 90 -6.21 -17.96 5.27
CA GLY A 90 -5.86 -19.03 6.20
C GLY A 90 -4.44 -18.94 6.77
N GLY A 91 -3.90 -17.72 6.90
CA GLY A 91 -2.53 -17.47 7.36
C GLY A 91 -1.44 -17.55 6.28
N ALA A 92 -1.81 -17.79 5.01
CA ALA A 92 -0.96 -17.59 3.85
C ALA A 92 -1.37 -16.30 3.11
N SER A 93 -0.50 -15.82 2.22
CA SER A 93 -0.79 -14.66 1.37
C SER A 93 -0.22 -14.83 -0.03
N ASP A 94 -1.04 -14.57 -1.04
CA ASP A 94 -0.59 -14.48 -2.42
C ASP A 94 -0.37 -13.03 -2.80
N ARG A 95 0.67 -12.76 -3.59
CA ARG A 95 1.09 -11.40 -3.95
C ARG A 95 0.96 -11.18 -5.45
N TYR A 96 0.24 -10.13 -5.83
CA TYR A 96 0.02 -9.75 -7.22
C TYR A 96 0.43 -8.30 -7.46
N LYS A 97 1.18 -8.06 -8.53
CA LYS A 97 1.53 -6.70 -8.96
C LYS A 97 0.57 -6.26 -10.05
N ILE A 98 -0.18 -5.18 -9.80
CA ILE A 98 -1.16 -4.61 -10.72
C ILE A 98 -0.58 -3.30 -11.26
N VAL A 99 -0.10 -3.36 -12.49
CA VAL A 99 0.39 -2.27 -13.32
C VAL A 99 -0.11 -2.53 -14.74
N ASP A 100 -0.19 -1.49 -15.58
CA ASP A 100 -0.69 -1.64 -16.95
C ASP A 100 0.05 -2.73 -17.75
N GLY A 101 -0.72 -3.62 -18.35
CA GLY A 101 -0.21 -4.66 -19.24
C GLY A 101 0.26 -5.94 -18.55
N VAL A 102 0.25 -6.01 -17.21
CA VAL A 102 0.56 -7.24 -16.47
C VAL A 102 -0.67 -8.14 -16.41
N SER A 103 -0.48 -9.44 -16.65
CA SER A 103 -1.53 -10.44 -16.63
C SER A 103 -1.32 -11.43 -15.48
N SER A 104 -2.40 -11.97 -14.91
CA SER A 104 -2.36 -13.01 -13.88
C SER A 104 -3.45 -14.06 -14.15
N PRO A 105 -3.19 -15.37 -13.92
CA PRO A 105 -4.22 -16.39 -14.06
C PRO A 105 -5.33 -16.28 -12.99
N ASP A 106 -5.01 -15.66 -11.85
CA ASP A 106 -5.89 -15.61 -10.67
C ASP A 106 -6.58 -14.26 -10.50
N LEU A 107 -6.28 -13.28 -11.36
CA LEU A 107 -6.91 -11.95 -11.34
C LEU A 107 -7.39 -11.58 -12.73
N LYS A 108 -8.58 -10.99 -12.80
CA LYS A 108 -9.13 -10.35 -14.00
C LYS A 108 -9.84 -9.05 -13.64
N MET A 109 -10.19 -8.23 -14.62
CA MET A 109 -11.09 -7.11 -14.38
C MET A 109 -12.55 -7.57 -14.48
N LEU A 110 -13.45 -6.89 -13.77
CA LEU A 110 -14.87 -7.18 -13.92
C LEU A 110 -15.32 -6.90 -15.35
N GLY A 111 -16.02 -7.86 -15.96
CA GLY A 111 -16.43 -7.80 -17.37
C GLY A 111 -15.45 -8.48 -18.33
N ASP A 112 -14.23 -8.80 -17.87
CA ASP A 112 -13.31 -9.66 -18.62
C ASP A 112 -13.76 -11.13 -18.51
N GLY A 113 -13.38 -11.92 -19.50
CA GLY A 113 -13.83 -13.31 -19.71
C GLY A 113 -13.60 -14.28 -18.55
N LEU A 114 -13.76 -15.57 -18.80
CA LEU A 114 -13.67 -16.59 -17.75
C LEU A 114 -12.24 -16.82 -17.26
N PHE A 115 -12.08 -17.15 -15.99
CA PHE A 115 -10.80 -17.62 -15.45
C PHE A 115 -10.36 -18.91 -16.15
N GLY A 116 -9.06 -19.04 -16.44
CA GLY A 116 -8.49 -20.24 -17.08
C GLY A 116 -8.83 -20.40 -18.56
N GLY A 117 -9.32 -19.36 -19.24
CA GLY A 117 -9.42 -19.33 -20.70
C GLY A 117 -8.05 -19.37 -21.39
N GLU A 118 -8.03 -19.66 -22.70
CA GLU A 118 -6.79 -19.64 -23.50
C GLU A 118 -6.17 -18.24 -23.61
N GLU A 119 -6.96 -17.19 -23.38
CA GLU A 119 -6.52 -15.79 -23.38
C GLU A 119 -6.50 -15.25 -21.95
N ILE A 120 -5.32 -14.80 -21.52
CA ILE A 120 -5.15 -14.07 -20.26
C ILE A 120 -5.16 -12.57 -20.61
N TYR A 121 -6.16 -11.86 -20.09
CA TYR A 121 -6.31 -10.43 -20.35
C TYR A 121 -5.30 -9.61 -19.52
N PRO A 122 -4.68 -8.58 -20.12
CA PRO A 122 -3.82 -7.67 -19.37
C PRO A 122 -4.67 -6.85 -18.38
N LEU A 123 -4.17 -6.72 -17.16
CA LEU A 123 -4.78 -5.84 -16.16
C LEU A 123 -4.47 -4.38 -16.52
N GLU A 124 -5.46 -3.52 -16.31
CA GLU A 124 -5.34 -2.07 -16.47
C GLU A 124 -5.42 -1.40 -15.10
N PHE A 125 -4.47 -0.51 -14.83
CA PHE A 125 -4.49 0.34 -13.66
C PHE A 125 -5.51 1.47 -13.88
N PRO A 126 -6.39 1.79 -12.90
CA PRO A 126 -7.44 2.80 -13.06
C PRO A 126 -6.96 4.20 -13.47
N GLY A 127 -5.70 4.54 -13.13
CA GLY A 127 -5.18 5.90 -13.30
C GLY A 127 -5.76 6.89 -12.28
N GLU A 128 -5.32 8.15 -12.34
CA GLU A 128 -5.77 9.22 -11.45
C GLU A 128 -7.28 9.51 -11.63
N GLY A 129 -8.01 9.55 -10.52
CA GLY A 129 -9.47 9.75 -10.47
C GLY A 129 -10.27 8.52 -10.91
N GLY A 130 -9.60 7.44 -11.29
CA GLY A 130 -10.23 6.22 -11.78
C GLY A 130 -10.64 5.26 -10.67
N ILE A 131 -11.65 4.45 -10.97
CA ILE A 131 -12.06 3.31 -10.16
C ILE A 131 -12.07 2.08 -11.06
N ARG A 132 -11.45 1.00 -10.62
CA ARG A 132 -11.47 -0.28 -11.34
C ARG A 132 -11.88 -1.40 -10.39
N THR A 133 -12.76 -2.27 -10.87
CA THR A 133 -13.16 -3.49 -10.16
C THR A 133 -12.40 -4.67 -10.72
N TYR A 134 -11.79 -5.43 -9.84
CA TYR A 134 -11.06 -6.65 -10.14
C TYR A 134 -11.78 -7.83 -9.50
N VAL A 135 -11.53 -9.02 -10.06
CA VAL A 135 -12.06 -10.27 -9.56
C VAL A 135 -10.88 -11.21 -9.32
N TYR A 136 -10.82 -11.76 -8.12
CA TYR A 136 -9.84 -12.76 -7.70
C TYR A 136 -10.46 -14.16 -7.76
N ASN A 137 -9.70 -15.13 -8.26
CA ASN A 137 -10.10 -16.53 -8.36
C ASN A 137 -9.87 -17.28 -7.03
N GLY A 138 -10.62 -16.90 -6.01
CA GLY A 138 -10.66 -17.59 -4.73
C GLY A 138 -11.45 -16.81 -3.68
N ALA A 139 -11.83 -17.47 -2.58
CA ALA A 139 -12.16 -16.77 -1.34
C ALA A 139 -10.89 -16.37 -0.60
N VAL A 140 -10.91 -15.16 -0.04
CA VAL A 140 -9.85 -14.60 0.81
C VAL A 140 -10.46 -14.10 2.12
N ASP A 141 -9.66 -14.05 3.17
CA ASP A 141 -10.03 -13.46 4.45
C ASP A 141 -9.93 -11.93 4.36
N SER A 142 -8.88 -11.43 3.70
CA SER A 142 -8.69 -10.00 3.45
C SER A 142 -7.84 -9.73 2.22
N PHE A 143 -7.99 -8.52 1.68
CA PHE A 143 -7.06 -7.93 0.73
C PHE A 143 -6.33 -6.76 1.37
N GLU A 144 -5.07 -6.60 1.02
CA GLU A 144 -4.25 -5.44 1.36
C GLU A 144 -3.65 -4.84 0.10
N ILE A 145 -3.53 -3.51 0.07
CA ILE A 145 -2.91 -2.80 -1.05
C ILE A 145 -1.69 -2.00 -0.60
N TYR A 146 -0.65 -2.08 -1.43
CA TYR A 146 0.61 -1.38 -1.25
C TYR A 146 0.87 -0.56 -2.52
N PRO A 147 0.80 0.78 -2.47
CA PRO A 147 1.03 1.63 -3.63
C PRO A 147 2.42 1.42 -4.23
N ILE A 148 2.51 1.55 -5.56
CA ILE A 148 3.79 1.59 -6.28
C ILE A 148 3.88 2.94 -6.98
N LEU A 149 4.90 3.71 -6.61
CA LEU A 149 5.19 5.02 -7.17
C LEU A 149 5.76 4.90 -8.58
N LYS A 150 5.70 5.99 -9.36
CA LYS A 150 6.26 6.10 -10.72
C LYS A 150 7.76 5.82 -10.82
N ASP A 151 8.52 6.03 -9.76
CA ASP A 151 9.95 5.69 -9.67
C ASP A 151 10.20 4.19 -9.38
N GLY A 152 9.13 3.43 -9.13
CA GLY A 152 9.17 2.00 -8.82
C GLY A 152 9.23 1.66 -7.34
N GLU A 153 9.28 2.66 -6.45
CA GLU A 153 9.26 2.44 -5.00
C GLU A 153 7.89 1.89 -4.56
N GLN A 154 7.90 0.88 -3.70
CA GLN A 154 6.69 0.33 -3.09
C GLN A 154 6.53 0.91 -1.69
N CYS A 155 5.35 1.48 -1.43
CA CYS A 155 5.00 2.07 -0.15
C CYS A 155 4.45 1.05 0.84
N GLU A 156 4.28 1.49 2.09
CA GLU A 156 3.58 0.74 3.13
C GLU A 156 2.10 0.54 2.79
N GLN A 157 1.42 -0.31 3.57
CA GLN A 157 0.02 -0.65 3.39
C GLN A 157 -0.85 0.61 3.42
N SER A 158 -1.61 0.85 2.35
CA SER A 158 -2.52 2.01 2.25
C SER A 158 -3.96 1.64 2.62
N GLY A 159 -4.34 0.37 2.52
CA GLY A 159 -5.69 -0.07 2.83
C GLY A 159 -5.80 -1.57 3.09
N GLN A 160 -6.88 -1.93 3.78
CA GLN A 160 -7.31 -3.30 4.00
C GLN A 160 -8.80 -3.40 3.68
N PHE A 161 -9.22 -4.51 3.10
CA PHE A 161 -10.61 -4.81 2.80
C PHE A 161 -10.92 -6.25 3.13
N GLU A 162 -12.02 -6.47 3.87
CA GLU A 162 -12.51 -7.79 4.25
C GLU A 162 -13.81 -8.05 3.50
N PRO A 163 -13.82 -8.96 2.51
CA PRO A 163 -14.99 -9.23 1.69
C PRO A 163 -16.07 -9.96 2.48
N ASN A 164 -17.32 -9.56 2.27
CA ASN A 164 -18.48 -10.26 2.81
C ASN A 164 -19.10 -11.19 1.75
N LEU A 165 -19.99 -12.09 2.16
CA LEU A 165 -20.76 -12.91 1.22
C LEU A 165 -21.61 -11.99 0.32
N CYS A 166 -21.64 -12.26 -0.98
CA CYS A 166 -22.44 -11.47 -1.91
C CYS A 166 -23.94 -11.51 -1.54
N PRO A 167 -24.62 -10.34 -1.48
CA PRO A 167 -26.01 -10.27 -1.02
C PRO A 167 -27.03 -10.76 -2.05
N ARG A 168 -26.63 -10.86 -3.33
CA ARG A 168 -27.51 -11.20 -4.45
C ARG A 168 -26.79 -12.08 -5.48
N ASN A 169 -27.56 -12.94 -6.15
CA ASN A 169 -27.03 -13.89 -7.13
C ASN A 169 -26.63 -13.24 -8.45
N ASP A 170 -27.26 -12.12 -8.85
CA ASP A 170 -26.88 -11.36 -10.04
C ASP A 170 -25.44 -10.82 -9.95
N ILE A 171 -25.03 -10.37 -8.76
CA ILE A 171 -23.65 -9.96 -8.48
C ILE A 171 -22.69 -11.15 -8.60
N VAL A 172 -23.10 -12.33 -8.10
CA VAL A 172 -22.30 -13.55 -8.21
C VAL A 172 -22.12 -13.95 -9.67
N ASP A 173 -23.19 -13.94 -10.45
CA ASP A 173 -23.15 -14.25 -11.88
C ASP A 173 -22.25 -13.27 -12.64
N CYS A 174 -22.29 -11.98 -12.30
CA CYS A 174 -21.39 -10.95 -12.77
C CYS A 174 -19.90 -11.26 -12.49
N LEU A 175 -19.57 -11.62 -11.25
CA LEU A 175 -18.18 -11.91 -10.86
C LEU A 175 -17.65 -13.16 -11.56
N VAL A 176 -18.47 -14.22 -11.64
CA VAL A 176 -18.07 -15.51 -12.21
C VAL A 176 -18.01 -15.42 -13.73
N ASN A 177 -19.10 -14.99 -14.37
CA ASN A 177 -19.27 -15.08 -15.81
C ASN A 177 -18.85 -13.80 -16.56
N GLY A 178 -18.62 -12.69 -15.85
CA GLY A 178 -18.32 -11.40 -16.48
C GLY A 178 -19.52 -10.76 -17.20
N VAL A 179 -20.73 -11.31 -17.05
CA VAL A 179 -21.94 -10.79 -17.69
C VAL A 179 -22.75 -9.99 -16.67
N CYS A 180 -22.65 -8.67 -16.80
CA CYS A 180 -23.48 -7.64 -16.17
C CYS A 180 -24.15 -6.84 -17.30
#